data_AF-A0A356S8Y5-F1
#
_entry.id   AF-A0A356S8Y5-F1
#
_cell.length_a   1.000
_cell.length_b   1.000
_cell.length_c   1.000
_cell.angle_alpha   90.00
_cell.angle_beta   90.00
_cell.angle_gamma   90.00
#
_symmetry.space_group_name_H-M   'P 1'
#
loop_
_entity.id
_entity.type
_entity.pdbx_description
1 polymer ?
#
loop_
_entity_poly.entity_id
_entity_poly.type
_entity_poly.pdbx_seq_one_letter_code
_entity_poly.pdbx_strand_id
1 'polypeptide(L)'
;MAEKKLGGAGLRGQSAGSTELCTVGKSGTGLTYRGYDITDLADNATFEEVAYLIFYGELPNASQLDNYRSVLKANRKLPDT
;
A
#
# COMPACT_ATOMS: atom_id res chain seq x y z
N MET A 1 1.19 20.22 34.33
CA MET A 1 1.28 20.13 32.85
C MET A 1 -0.12 20.24 32.31
N ALA A 2 -0.46 21.34 31.62
CA ALA A 2 -1.82 21.53 31.10
C ALA A 2 -2.05 20.61 29.89
N GLU A 3 -3.12 19.82 29.91
CA GLU A 3 -3.57 19.04 28.75
C GLU A 3 -4.03 20.00 27.65
N LYS A 4 -3.21 20.13 26.61
CA LYS A 4 -3.59 20.88 25.41
C LYS A 4 -4.64 20.06 24.66
N LYS A 5 -5.91 20.44 24.80
CA LYS A 5 -7.03 19.88 24.05
C LYS A 5 -6.65 19.85 22.56
N LEU A 6 -6.55 18.65 21.98
CA LEU A 6 -6.21 18.48 20.57
C LEU A 6 -7.28 19.17 19.72
N GLY A 7 -6.96 20.34 19.18
CA GLY A 7 -7.80 20.99 18.18
C GLY A 7 -7.81 20.12 16.94
N GLY A 8 -9.00 19.76 16.44
CA GLY A 8 -9.19 18.92 15.24
C GLY A 8 -8.76 19.56 13.92
N ALA A 9 -7.94 20.61 13.95
CA ALA A 9 -7.39 21.24 12.77
C ALA A 9 -6.56 20.23 11.97
N GLY A 10 -6.74 20.20 10.64
CA GLY A 10 -6.08 19.22 9.77
C GLY A 10 -6.53 17.77 9.98
N LEU A 11 -7.72 17.54 10.57
CA LEU A 11 -8.27 16.21 10.87
C LEU A 11 -7.39 15.35 11.79
N ARG A 12 -6.56 15.99 12.64
CA ARG A 12 -5.67 15.26 13.56
C ARG A 12 -6.48 14.38 14.52
N GLY A 13 -6.20 13.08 14.49
CA GLY A 13 -6.85 12.08 15.34
C GLY A 13 -8.31 11.78 14.95
N GLN A 14 -8.80 12.32 13.84
CA GLN A 14 -10.15 12.07 13.36
C GLN A 14 -10.12 10.98 12.29
N SER A 15 -10.85 9.88 12.52
CA SER A 15 -10.98 8.82 11.52
C SER A 15 -11.86 9.30 10.36
N ALA A 16 -11.33 9.27 9.14
CA ALA A 16 -12.07 9.58 7.91
C ALA A 16 -12.70 8.33 7.26
N GLY A 17 -12.38 7.14 7.77
CA GLY A 17 -12.82 5.87 7.21
C GLY A 17 -12.00 4.69 7.72
N SER A 18 -12.27 3.51 7.17
CA SER A 18 -11.54 2.27 7.47
C SER A 18 -10.76 1.82 6.24
N THR A 19 -9.62 1.16 6.44
CA THR A 19 -8.79 0.63 5.37
C THR A 19 -8.18 -0.71 5.75
N GLU A 20 -8.01 -1.57 4.74
CA GLU A 20 -7.29 -2.84 4.81
C GLU A 20 -5.94 -2.78 4.08
N LEU A 21 -5.59 -1.62 3.51
CA LEU A 21 -4.42 -1.49 2.63
C LEU A 21 -3.10 -1.51 3.40
N CYS A 22 -3.00 -0.72 4.46
CA CYS A 22 -1.77 -0.61 5.21
C CYS A 22 -2.00 -0.24 6.68
N THR A 23 -0.98 -0.48 7.50
CA THR A 23 -0.93 0.03 8.87
C THR A 23 0.41 0.70 9.12
N VAL A 24 0.38 1.84 9.81
CA VAL A 24 1.58 2.63 10.13
C VAL A 24 1.70 2.72 11.64
N GLY A 25 2.83 2.28 12.17
CA GLY A 25 3.19 2.47 13.56
C GLY A 25 2.44 1.62 14.59
N LYS A 26 1.85 0.48 14.19
CA LYS A 26 1.20 -0.45 15.13
C LYS A 26 2.15 -1.02 16.18
N SER A 27 3.41 -1.28 15.81
CA SER A 27 4.48 -1.77 16.70
C SER A 27 5.73 -0.90 16.57
N GLY A 28 5.61 0.41 16.85
CA GLY A 28 6.74 1.36 16.76
C GLY A 28 6.78 2.11 15.43
N THR A 29 7.85 1.97 14.65
CA THR A 29 8.02 2.63 13.34
C THR A 29 7.67 1.72 12.14
N GLY A 30 7.08 0.56 12.39
CA GLY A 30 6.77 -0.43 11.37
C GLY A 30 5.69 0.03 10.38
N LEU A 31 5.83 -0.39 9.12
CA LEU A 31 4.86 -0.22 8.06
C LEU A 31 4.51 -1.61 7.52
N THR A 32 3.21 -1.89 7.37
CA THR A 32 2.74 -3.12 6.75
C THR A 32 1.80 -2.83 5.59
N TYR A 33 1.90 -3.62 4.52
CA TYR A 33 0.97 -3.62 3.39
C TYR A 33 0.18 -4.92 3.39
N ARG A 34 -1.16 -4.83 3.48
CA ARG A 34 -2.08 -5.99 3.53
C ARG A 34 -1.65 -7.06 4.56
N GLY A 35 -0.98 -6.65 5.63
CA GLY A 35 -0.48 -7.54 6.68
C GLY A 35 0.99 -7.99 6.56
N TYR A 36 1.65 -7.75 5.42
CA TYR A 36 3.07 -8.07 5.20
C TYR A 36 3.97 -6.93 5.66
N ASP A 37 5.11 -7.23 6.29
CA ASP A 37 6.11 -6.22 6.64
C ASP A 37 6.73 -5.61 5.38
N ILE A 38 6.94 -4.28 5.40
CA ILE A 38 7.52 -3.58 4.26
C ILE A 38 8.94 -4.06 3.93
N THR A 39 9.70 -4.46 4.94
CA THR A 39 11.08 -4.95 4.79
C THR A 39 11.08 -6.29 4.07
N ASP A 40 10.20 -7.20 4.48
CA ASP A 40 10.03 -8.50 3.82
C ASP A 40 9.63 -8.34 2.35
N LEU A 41 8.70 -7.43 2.05
CA LEU A 41 8.29 -7.13 0.68
C LEU A 41 9.44 -6.51 -0.14
N ALA A 42 10.21 -5.59 0.44
CA ALA A 42 11.32 -4.96 -0.25
C ALA A 42 12.45 -5.95 -0.60
N ASP A 43 12.70 -6.92 0.28
CA ASP A 43 13.76 -7.91 0.10
C ASP A 43 13.35 -9.06 -0.83
N ASN A 44 12.05 -9.40 -0.90
CA ASN A 44 11.58 -10.64 -1.54
C ASN A 44 10.58 -10.45 -2.69
N ALA A 45 10.06 -9.24 -2.94
CA ALA A 45 9.05 -9.00 -3.97
C ALA A 45 9.43 -7.87 -4.92
N THR A 46 8.95 -7.96 -6.16
CA THR A 46 9.06 -6.88 -7.14
C THR A 46 7.95 -5.85 -6.95
N PHE A 47 8.16 -4.64 -7.51
CA PHE A 47 7.15 -3.59 -7.47
C PHE A 47 5.80 -4.05 -8.05
N GLU A 48 5.81 -4.79 -9.15
CA GLU A 48 4.57 -5.31 -9.76
C GLU A 48 3.82 -6.30 -8.86
N GLU A 49 4.53 -7.11 -8.06
CA GLU A 49 3.90 -8.01 -7.08
C GLU A 49 3.27 -7.23 -5.93
N VAL A 50 3.96 -6.21 -5.41
CA VAL A 50 3.43 -5.34 -4.35
C VAL A 50 2.26 -4.50 -4.85
N ALA A 51 2.32 -3.99 -6.09
CA ALA A 51 1.20 -3.30 -6.72
C ALA A 51 -0.02 -4.24 -6.85
N TYR A 52 0.21 -5.47 -7.30
CA TYR A 52 -0.84 -6.49 -7.38
C TYR A 52 -1.45 -6.76 -6.00
N LEU A 53 -0.63 -6.95 -4.96
CA LEU A 53 -1.07 -7.13 -3.57
C LEU A 53 -1.98 -5.98 -3.10
N ILE A 54 -1.59 -4.73 -3.38
CA ILE A 54 -2.37 -3.56 -2.98
C ILE A 54 -3.73 -3.53 -3.70
N PHE A 55 -3.77 -3.81 -5.00
CA PHE A 55 -5.02 -3.75 -5.78
C PHE A 55 -5.94 -4.96 -5.57
N TYR A 56 -5.37 -6.17 -5.48
CA TYR A 56 -6.12 -7.43 -5.50
C TYR A 56 -6.22 -8.12 -4.13
N GLY A 57 -5.45 -7.68 -3.14
CA GLY A 57 -5.54 -8.17 -1.76
C GLY A 57 -4.61 -9.31 -1.39
N GLU A 58 -3.99 -9.96 -2.39
CA GLU A 58 -3.10 -11.11 -2.21
C GLU A 58 -1.88 -11.02 -3.14
N LEU A 59 -0.79 -11.69 -2.78
CA LEU A 59 0.36 -11.80 -3.69
C LEU A 59 -0.03 -12.66 -4.90
N PRO A 60 0.36 -12.26 -6.12
CA PRO A 60 0.02 -13.01 -7.31
C PRO A 60 0.78 -14.34 -7.36
N ASN A 61 0.15 -15.37 -7.89
CA ASN A 61 0.88 -16.52 -8.43
C ASN A 61 1.59 -16.15 -9.75
N ALA A 62 2.44 -17.04 -10.25
CA ALA A 62 3.24 -16.80 -11.45
C ALA A 62 2.39 -16.38 -12.67
N SER A 63 1.29 -17.10 -12.95
CA SER A 63 0.41 -16.81 -14.08
C SER A 63 -0.30 -15.46 -13.94
N GLN A 64 -0.74 -15.11 -12.73
CA GLN A 64 -1.34 -13.81 -12.43
C GLN A 64 -0.33 -12.68 -12.64
N LEU A 65 0.91 -12.86 -12.16
CA LEU A 65 1.98 -11.87 -12.28
C LEU A 65 2.38 -11.64 -13.75
N ASP A 66 2.49 -12.69 -14.55
CA ASP A 66 2.83 -12.59 -15.96
C ASP A 66 1.74 -11.86 -16.76
N ASN A 67 0.46 -12.17 -16.47
CA ASN A 67 -0.66 -11.45 -17.06
C ASN A 67 -0.65 -9.97 -16.63
N TYR A 68 -0.46 -9.71 -15.34
CA TYR A 68 -0.43 -8.34 -14.82
C TYR A 68 0.69 -7.51 -15.45
N ARG A 69 1.90 -8.06 -15.56
CA ARG A 69 3.02 -7.42 -16.24
C ARG A 69 2.73 -7.15 -17.72
N SER A 70 2.02 -8.05 -18.40
CA SER A 70 1.62 -7.86 -19.80
C SER A 70 0.64 -6.70 -19.96
N VAL A 71 -0.38 -6.62 -19.09
CA VAL A 71 -1.32 -5.49 -19.05
C VAL A 71 -0.59 -4.18 -18.76
N LEU A 72 0.29 -4.15 -17.76
CA LEU A 72 1.07 -2.96 -17.42
C LEU A 72 1.92 -2.51 -18.62
N LYS A 73 2.64 -3.43 -19.28
CA LYS A 73 3.47 -3.12 -20.46
C LYS A 73 2.66 -2.52 -21.61
N ALA A 74 1.47 -3.07 -21.89
CA ALA A 74 0.60 -2.56 -22.94
C ALA A 74 0.11 -1.13 -22.68
N ASN A 75 -0.01 -0.73 -21.41
CA ASN A 75 -0.47 0.60 -20.99
C ASN A 75 0.66 1.59 -20.69
N ARG A 76 1.91 1.30 -21.09
CA ARG A 76 3.04 2.23 -20.88
C ARG A 76 3.07 3.40 -21.85
N LYS A 77 2.51 3.23 -23.06
CA LYS A 77 2.49 4.31 -24.07
C LYS A 77 1.40 5.31 -23.69
N LEU A 78 1.77 6.60 -23.67
CA LEU A 78 0.81 7.69 -23.54
C LEU A 78 0.15 7.99 -24.91
N PRO A 79 -1.12 8.43 -24.93
CA PRO A 79 -1.76 8.87 -26.18
C PRO A 79 -0.92 9.94 -26.88
N ASP A 80 -0.90 9.89 -28.20
CA ASP A 80 -0.39 11.00 -29.00
C ASP A 80 -1.37 12.19 -28.81
N THR A 81 -0.83 13.39 -28.58
CA THR A 81 -1.56 14.61 -28.16
C THR A 81 -2.84 14.90 -28.94
#